data_AF-E4X797-F1
#
_entry.id   AF-E4X797-F1
#
_cell.length_a   1.000
_cell.length_b   1.000
_cell.length_c   1.000
_cell.angle_alpha   90.00
_cell.angle_beta   90.00
_cell.angle_gamma   90.00
#
_symmetry.space_group_name_H-M   'P 1'
#
loop_
_entity.id
_entity.type
_entity.pdbx_description
1 polymer ?
#
loop_
_entity_poly.entity_id
_entity_poly.type
_entity_poly.pdbx_seq_one_letter_code
_entity_poly.pdbx_strand_id
1 'polypeptide(L)'
;MDPRPFVNAYSARTRVGNWNEDQFRIERENADYERLKAAGLLRHQLVEKIKSRFLAPVKTTGHGDGHMRFGDIVQVRNDAQDTTLAVHTDNEISWTVSACKKSASSKRTSFRVVPCSGPMDELTGNTVLYGQPFALQSCVEPEWYLASDSIEKLQSLSNIAYGRNRVFMVKYLSKATMWSVTAWDPRTRLEFVDTPVLQETVYISWTSVT
;
A
#
# COMPACT_ATOMS: atom_id res chain seq x y z
N MET A 1 21.12 -56.93 -23.67
CA MET A 1 20.07 -55.98 -24.12
C MET A 1 20.80 -54.73 -24.54
N ASP A 2 20.87 -54.46 -25.84
CA ASP A 2 21.53 -53.24 -26.33
C ASP A 2 20.73 -52.01 -25.92
N PRO A 3 21.39 -50.94 -25.42
CA PRO A 3 20.72 -49.70 -25.06
C PRO A 3 20.10 -49.11 -26.34
N ARG A 4 18.79 -48.83 -26.30
CA ARG A 4 18.11 -48.18 -27.43
C ARG A 4 18.83 -46.85 -27.70
N PRO A 5 19.23 -46.56 -28.95
CA PRO A 5 19.88 -45.30 -29.25
C PRO A 5 18.94 -44.15 -28.85
N PHE A 6 19.43 -43.23 -28.03
CA PHE A 6 18.69 -42.02 -27.69
C PHE A 6 18.43 -41.26 -28.98
N VAL A 7 17.17 -41.27 -29.41
CA VAL A 7 16.72 -40.53 -30.59
C VAL A 7 16.74 -39.05 -30.23
N ASN A 8 17.46 -38.24 -31.00
CA ASN A 8 17.49 -36.78 -30.81
C ASN A 8 16.07 -36.20 -30.87
N ALA A 9 15.76 -35.25 -29.99
CA ALA A 9 14.46 -34.58 -29.99
C ALA A 9 14.22 -33.88 -31.34
N TYR A 10 13.13 -34.26 -32.02
CA TYR A 10 12.70 -33.62 -33.27
C TYR A 10 11.85 -32.39 -32.98
N SER A 11 11.80 -31.45 -33.92
CA SER A 11 10.88 -30.30 -33.80
C SER A 11 9.43 -30.77 -33.86
N ALA A 12 8.52 -30.06 -33.20
CA ALA A 12 7.08 -30.38 -33.19
C ALA A 12 6.43 -30.39 -34.59
N ARG A 13 7.09 -29.83 -35.60
CA ARG A 13 6.64 -29.85 -37.01
C ARG A 13 6.99 -31.15 -37.74
N THR A 14 7.93 -31.93 -37.19
CA THR A 14 8.40 -33.18 -37.78
C THR A 14 7.49 -34.31 -37.32
N ARG A 15 6.90 -35.06 -38.26
CA ARG A 15 5.97 -36.16 -37.96
C ARG A 15 6.70 -37.45 -37.55
N VAL A 16 7.44 -37.38 -36.45
CA VAL A 16 8.21 -38.52 -35.91
C VAL A 16 7.79 -38.77 -34.47
N GLY A 17 7.67 -40.04 -34.08
CA GLY A 17 7.26 -40.42 -32.74
C GLY A 17 5.83 -39.96 -32.42
N ASN A 18 5.63 -39.40 -31.24
CA ASN A 18 4.32 -38.99 -30.72
C ASN A 18 3.90 -37.57 -31.16
N TRP A 19 4.29 -37.19 -32.37
CA TRP A 19 4.08 -35.84 -32.90
C TRP A 19 2.62 -35.38 -32.84
N ASN A 20 1.67 -36.31 -32.99
CA ASN A 20 0.25 -36.01 -32.98
C ASN A 20 -0.24 -35.60 -31.58
N GLU A 21 0.20 -36.30 -30.52
CA GLU A 21 -0.13 -35.93 -29.14
C GLU A 21 0.50 -34.60 -28.76
N ASP A 22 1.75 -34.34 -29.19
CA ASP A 22 2.40 -33.05 -28.98
C ASP A 22 1.63 -31.89 -29.64
N GLN A 23 1.11 -32.08 -30.86
CA GLN A 23 0.25 -31.09 -31.53
C GLN A 23 -1.06 -30.86 -30.78
N PHE A 24 -1.77 -31.93 -30.40
CA PHE A 24 -3.01 -31.82 -29.62
C PHE A 24 -2.79 -31.11 -28.27
N ARG A 25 -1.67 -31.37 -27.60
CA ARG A 25 -1.32 -30.66 -26.36
C ARG A 25 -1.14 -29.17 -26.62
N ILE A 26 -0.38 -28.79 -27.65
CA ILE A 26 -0.14 -27.39 -28.01
C ILE A 26 -1.45 -26.69 -28.39
N GLU A 27 -2.30 -27.31 -29.19
CA GLU A 27 -3.61 -26.76 -29.56
C GLU A 27 -4.49 -26.54 -28.34
N ARG A 28 -4.52 -27.50 -27.40
CA ARG A 28 -5.28 -27.38 -26.16
C ARG A 28 -4.74 -26.28 -25.24
N GLU A 29 -3.42 -26.18 -25.10
CA GLU A 29 -2.76 -25.12 -24.33
C GLU A 29 -3.02 -23.73 -24.95
N ASN A 30 -2.98 -23.63 -26.29
CA ASN A 30 -3.28 -22.40 -27.00
C ASN A 30 -4.75 -22.00 -26.86
N ALA A 31 -5.68 -22.96 -26.96
CA ALA A 31 -7.10 -22.69 -26.78
C ALA A 31 -7.42 -22.22 -25.35
N ASP A 32 -6.79 -22.83 -24.33
CA ASP A 32 -6.93 -22.37 -22.95
C ASP A 32 -6.31 -21.00 -22.74
N TYR A 33 -5.13 -20.74 -23.32
CA TYR A 33 -4.50 -19.43 -23.31
C TYR A 33 -5.38 -18.35 -23.95
N GLU A 34 -5.96 -18.61 -25.12
CA GLU A 34 -6.86 -17.67 -25.80
C GLU A 34 -8.14 -17.41 -25.00
N ARG A 35 -8.71 -18.47 -24.38
CA ARG A 35 -9.84 -18.35 -23.46
C ARG A 35 -9.50 -17.45 -22.27
N LEU A 36 -8.36 -17.69 -21.60
CA LEU A 36 -7.91 -16.90 -20.45
C LEU A 36 -7.55 -15.46 -20.84
N LYS A 37 -6.96 -15.28 -22.04
CA LYS A 37 -6.67 -13.96 -22.63
C LYS A 37 -7.93 -13.15 -22.87
N ALA A 38 -8.95 -13.78 -23.47
CA ALA A 38 -10.24 -13.17 -23.74
C ALA A 38 -10.98 -12.81 -22.44
N ALA A 39 -10.88 -13.68 -21.42
CA ALA A 39 -11.42 -13.40 -20.09
C ALA A 39 -10.62 -12.35 -19.29
N GLY A 40 -9.42 -11.97 -19.73
CA GLY A 40 -8.59 -11.00 -19.02
C GLY A 40 -8.00 -11.55 -17.72
N LEU A 41 -7.85 -12.87 -17.62
CA LEU A 41 -7.41 -13.60 -16.42
C LEU A 41 -5.94 -14.03 -16.49
N LEU A 42 -5.23 -13.69 -17.58
CA LEU A 42 -3.80 -13.95 -17.64
C LEU A 42 -3.09 -13.16 -16.55
N ARG A 43 -2.08 -13.78 -15.92
CA ARG A 43 -1.34 -13.20 -14.80
C ARG A 43 -0.83 -11.79 -15.09
N HIS A 44 -0.31 -11.54 -16.30
CA HIS A 44 0.18 -10.21 -16.67
C HIS A 44 -0.94 -9.17 -16.76
N GLN A 45 -2.13 -9.53 -17.26
CA GLN A 45 -3.30 -8.64 -17.33
C GLN A 45 -3.84 -8.33 -15.93
N LEU A 46 -3.89 -9.32 -15.04
CA LEU A 46 -4.30 -9.11 -13.65
C LEU A 46 -3.32 -8.20 -12.91
N VAL A 47 -2.01 -8.44 -13.06
CA VAL A 47 -0.97 -7.57 -12.49
C VAL A 47 -1.05 -6.15 -13.05
N GLU A 48 -1.34 -6.00 -14.33
CA GLU A 48 -1.51 -4.68 -14.97
C GLU A 48 -2.74 -3.93 -14.41
N LYS A 49 -3.87 -4.62 -14.21
CA LYS A 49 -5.05 -4.05 -13.54
C LYS A 49 -4.74 -3.59 -12.11
N ILE A 50 -3.98 -4.38 -11.35
CA ILE A 50 -3.56 -3.99 -9.99
C ILE A 50 -2.61 -2.79 -10.05
N LYS A 51 -1.61 -2.82 -10.93
CA LYS A 51 -0.65 -1.72 -11.10
C LYS A 51 -1.33 -0.42 -11.49
N SER A 52 -2.22 -0.44 -12.48
CA SER A 52 -2.91 0.78 -12.94
C SER A 52 -3.78 1.39 -11.84
N ARG A 53 -4.40 0.54 -11.00
CA ARG A 53 -5.20 0.97 -9.87
C ARG A 53 -4.36 1.61 -8.75
N PHE A 54 -3.30 0.95 -8.30
CA PHE A 54 -2.51 1.38 -7.14
C PHE A 54 -1.49 2.46 -7.48
N LEU A 55 -0.93 2.44 -8.69
CA LEU A 55 0.07 3.41 -9.16
C LEU A 55 -0.55 4.57 -9.94
N ALA A 56 -1.88 4.69 -9.96
CA ALA A 56 -2.55 5.84 -10.53
C ALA A 56 -1.98 7.13 -9.89
N PRO A 57 -1.54 8.11 -10.69
CA PRO A 57 -0.94 9.33 -10.17
C PRO A 57 -1.97 10.13 -9.39
N VAL A 58 -1.54 10.70 -8.27
CA VAL A 58 -2.40 11.52 -7.40
C VAL A 58 -1.69 12.85 -7.16
N LYS A 59 -2.41 13.95 -7.30
CA LYS A 59 -1.91 15.26 -6.90
C LYS A 59 -2.06 15.40 -5.39
N THR A 60 -0.96 15.67 -4.68
CA THR A 60 -1.00 16.04 -3.27
C THR A 60 -1.63 17.42 -3.14
N THR A 61 -2.42 17.63 -2.09
CA THR A 61 -3.04 18.92 -1.82
C THR A 61 -2.05 19.77 -1.02
N GLY A 62 -1.64 20.90 -1.59
CA GLY A 62 -0.82 21.90 -0.91
C GLY A 62 -1.57 23.22 -0.86
N HIS A 63 -1.53 23.89 0.29
CA HIS A 63 -2.12 25.21 0.46
C HIS A 63 -1.00 26.25 0.55
N GLY A 64 -1.24 27.47 0.05
CA GLY A 64 -0.22 28.53 0.02
C GLY A 64 0.21 29.03 1.40
N ASP A 65 -0.55 28.71 2.44
CA ASP A 65 -0.24 29.00 3.85
C ASP A 65 0.65 27.92 4.50
N GLY A 66 0.90 26.80 3.82
CA GLY A 66 1.75 25.72 4.31
C GLY A 66 1.16 24.89 5.45
N HIS A 67 -0.12 25.08 5.80
CA HIS A 67 -0.78 24.32 6.86
C HIS A 67 -1.46 23.06 6.32
N MET A 68 -1.45 22.01 7.13
CA MET A 68 -2.19 20.77 6.85
C MET A 68 -3.65 20.93 7.26
N ARG A 69 -4.59 20.55 6.39
CA ARG A 69 -6.03 20.63 6.65
C ARG A 69 -6.71 19.27 6.55
N PHE A 70 -7.86 19.13 7.21
CA PHE A 70 -8.70 17.95 7.01
C PHE A 70 -9.23 17.91 5.58
N GLY A 71 -9.15 16.74 4.95
CA GLY A 71 -9.46 16.52 3.54
C GLY A 71 -8.24 16.54 2.60
N ASP A 72 -7.08 16.99 3.10
CA ASP A 72 -5.87 17.04 2.30
C ASP A 72 -5.33 15.64 1.97
N ILE A 73 -4.74 15.53 0.78
CA ILE A 73 -4.03 14.33 0.35
C ILE A 73 -2.55 14.52 0.62
N VAL A 74 -2.03 13.74 1.56
CA VAL A 74 -0.65 13.82 2.06
C VAL A 74 0.13 12.53 1.79
N GLN A 75 1.45 12.63 1.84
CA GLN A 75 2.35 11.48 1.83
C GLN A 75 3.12 11.44 3.14
N VAL A 76 3.22 10.26 3.75
CA VAL A 76 4.03 10.08 4.97
C VAL A 76 5.43 9.66 4.55
N ARG A 77 6.42 10.54 4.74
CA ARG A 77 7.82 10.27 4.42
C ARG A 77 8.64 10.13 5.69
N ASN A 78 9.51 9.13 5.69
CA ASN A 78 10.59 8.99 6.66
C ASN A 78 11.85 9.63 6.06
N ASP A 79 12.23 10.79 6.62
CA ASP A 79 13.37 11.57 6.17
C ASP A 79 14.71 10.84 6.38
N ALA A 80 14.86 10.16 7.52
CA ALA A 80 16.11 9.46 7.88
C ALA A 80 16.47 8.30 6.91
N GLN A 81 15.47 7.73 6.22
CA GLN A 81 15.67 6.61 5.30
C GLN A 81 15.30 6.95 3.85
N ASP A 82 14.86 8.17 3.56
CA ASP A 82 14.28 8.60 2.27
C ASP A 82 13.23 7.60 1.73
N THR A 83 12.34 7.15 2.62
CA THR A 83 11.28 6.19 2.28
C THR A 83 9.90 6.78 2.49
N THR A 84 8.95 6.46 1.63
CA THR A 84 7.55 6.87 1.76
C THR A 84 6.69 5.66 2.15
N LEU A 85 5.75 5.88 3.06
CA LEU A 85 4.76 4.89 3.47
C LEU A 85 3.88 4.53 2.27
N ALA A 86 3.67 3.24 2.06
CA ALA A 86 3.00 2.72 0.88
C ALA A 86 2.18 1.46 1.22
N VAL A 87 0.91 1.46 0.83
CA VAL A 87 0.02 0.30 0.96
C VAL A 87 0.54 -0.80 0.03
N HIS A 88 1.01 -1.91 0.57
CA HIS A 88 1.42 -3.04 -0.25
C HIS A 88 0.20 -3.74 -0.85
N THR A 89 0.35 -4.25 -2.06
CA THR A 89 -0.61 -5.18 -2.66
C THR A 89 0.21 -6.24 -3.36
N ASP A 90 0.05 -7.47 -2.93
CA ASP A 90 0.44 -8.65 -3.69
C ASP A 90 -0.74 -9.07 -4.58
N ASN A 91 -0.58 -10.18 -5.30
CA ASN A 91 -1.65 -10.78 -6.09
C ASN A 91 -2.86 -11.22 -5.24
N GLU A 92 -2.74 -11.25 -3.90
CA GLU A 92 -3.76 -11.69 -2.96
C GLU A 92 -4.42 -10.51 -2.21
N ILE A 93 -4.02 -9.27 -2.51
CA ILE A 93 -4.45 -8.04 -1.82
C ILE A 93 -4.31 -8.20 -0.30
N SER A 94 -3.09 -8.42 0.17
CA SER A 94 -2.79 -8.21 1.58
C SER A 94 -2.80 -6.70 1.87
N TRP A 95 -3.72 -6.23 2.73
CA TRP A 95 -3.82 -4.82 3.19
C TRP A 95 -2.67 -4.40 4.13
N THR A 96 -1.48 -4.90 3.82
CA THR A 96 -0.25 -4.64 4.54
C THR A 96 0.31 -3.29 4.14
N VAL A 97 1.03 -2.65 5.06
CA VAL A 97 1.69 -1.37 4.79
C VAL A 97 3.19 -1.57 4.84
N SER A 98 3.87 -0.96 3.89
CA SER A 98 5.31 -1.11 3.66
C SER A 98 5.94 0.26 3.44
N ALA A 99 7.26 0.35 3.55
CA ALA A 99 8.01 1.53 3.13
C ALA A 99 8.57 1.30 1.72
N CYS A 100 8.46 2.30 0.85
CA CYS A 100 9.05 2.27 -0.49
C CYS A 100 10.10 3.38 -0.64
N LYS A 101 11.23 3.06 -1.28
CA LYS A 101 12.24 4.07 -1.60
C LYS A 101 11.71 4.96 -2.72
N LYS A 102 11.70 6.28 -2.47
CA LYS A 102 11.46 7.36 -3.44
C LYS A 102 10.43 7.05 -4.53
N SER A 103 9.15 7.00 -4.15
CA SER A 103 8.05 6.86 -5.10
C SER A 103 7.43 8.22 -5.44
N ALA A 104 7.10 8.41 -6.72
CA ALA A 104 6.21 9.49 -7.15
C ALA A 104 4.84 9.39 -6.44
N SER A 105 4.14 10.52 -6.36
CA SER A 105 2.80 10.57 -5.75
C SER A 105 1.80 9.71 -6.51
N SER A 106 1.37 8.64 -5.85
CA SER A 106 0.43 7.64 -6.37
C SER A 106 -0.59 7.27 -5.31
N LYS A 107 -1.74 6.71 -5.73
CA LYS A 107 -2.79 6.29 -4.80
C LYS A 107 -2.27 5.40 -3.67
N ARG A 108 -1.30 4.54 -3.96
CA ARG A 108 -0.64 3.66 -3.00
C ARG A 108 0.09 4.39 -1.87
N THR A 109 0.69 5.54 -2.17
CA THR A 109 1.56 6.31 -1.26
C THR A 109 0.88 7.51 -0.64
N SER A 110 -0.35 7.78 -1.07
CA SER A 110 -1.11 8.96 -0.72
C SER A 110 -2.24 8.57 0.23
N PHE A 111 -2.40 9.38 1.27
CA PHE A 111 -3.43 9.20 2.28
C PHE A 111 -4.22 10.49 2.41
N ARG A 112 -5.53 10.39 2.60
CA ARG A 112 -6.38 11.52 2.94
C ARG A 112 -6.44 11.68 4.46
N VAL A 113 -6.22 12.89 4.93
CA VAL A 113 -6.35 13.24 6.34
C VAL A 113 -7.82 13.39 6.69
N VAL A 114 -8.31 12.60 7.64
CA VAL A 114 -9.72 12.58 8.06
C VAL A 114 -9.84 12.84 9.57
N PRO A 115 -10.83 13.63 10.03
CA PRO A 115 -11.04 13.84 11.45
C PRO A 115 -11.57 12.56 12.12
N CYS A 116 -11.17 12.30 13.36
CA CYS A 116 -11.65 11.16 14.13
C CYS A 116 -12.97 11.44 14.88
N SER A 117 -13.32 12.71 15.07
CA SER A 117 -14.51 13.14 15.80
C SER A 117 -15.19 14.28 15.02
N GLY A 118 -16.49 14.17 14.81
CA GLY A 118 -17.30 15.13 14.06
C GLY A 118 -17.53 14.74 12.58
N PRO A 119 -18.56 15.33 11.95
CA PRO A 119 -18.86 15.11 10.54
C PRO A 119 -17.78 15.73 9.64
N MET A 120 -17.38 14.98 8.62
CA MET A 120 -16.34 15.40 7.66
C MET A 120 -16.66 16.73 6.99
N ASP A 121 -17.92 16.93 6.58
CA ASP A 121 -18.32 18.05 5.74
C ASP A 121 -18.17 19.40 6.46
N GLU A 122 -18.25 19.41 7.78
CA GLU A 122 -18.08 20.63 8.59
C GLU A 122 -16.62 20.92 8.92
N LEU A 123 -15.79 19.87 9.00
CA LEU A 123 -14.38 19.97 9.39
C LEU A 123 -13.42 20.04 8.20
N THR A 124 -13.91 19.74 6.99
CA THR A 124 -13.10 19.81 5.77
C THR A 124 -12.59 21.24 5.55
N GLY A 125 -11.27 21.38 5.39
CA GLY A 125 -10.61 22.68 5.26
C GLY A 125 -10.16 23.31 6.59
N ASN A 126 -10.55 22.76 7.74
CA ASN A 126 -9.99 23.20 9.01
C ASN A 126 -8.55 22.71 9.15
N THR A 127 -7.69 23.55 9.72
CA THR A 127 -6.29 23.22 9.99
C THR A 127 -6.18 22.16 11.08
N VAL A 128 -5.34 21.16 10.85
CA VAL A 128 -5.01 20.14 11.84
C VAL A 128 -4.05 20.74 12.84
N LEU A 129 -4.34 20.52 14.13
CA LEU A 129 -3.51 21.01 15.23
C LEU A 129 -2.58 19.92 15.78
N TYR A 130 -1.45 20.33 16.35
CA TYR A 130 -0.57 19.41 17.07
C TYR A 130 -1.29 18.77 18.27
N GLY A 131 -1.14 17.45 18.42
CA GLY A 131 -1.84 16.67 19.44
C GLY A 131 -3.28 16.29 19.08
N GLN A 132 -3.89 16.91 18.07
CA GLN A 132 -5.25 16.58 17.63
C GLN A 132 -5.28 15.21 16.95
N PRO A 133 -6.17 14.29 17.34
CA PRO A 133 -6.29 12.99 16.71
C PRO A 133 -6.97 13.08 15.34
N PHE A 134 -6.37 12.44 14.35
CA PHE A 134 -6.88 12.26 12.99
C PHE A 134 -6.63 10.82 12.53
N ALA A 135 -7.33 10.40 11.48
CA ALA A 135 -7.09 9.14 10.82
C ALA A 135 -6.57 9.36 9.39
N LEU A 136 -5.88 8.35 8.86
CA LEU A 136 -5.32 8.37 7.52
C LEU A 136 -6.09 7.39 6.65
N GLN A 137 -6.90 7.92 5.75
CA GLN A 137 -7.70 7.15 4.80
C GLN A 137 -6.89 6.83 3.54
N SER A 138 -7.00 5.62 3.00
CA SER A 138 -6.34 5.23 1.76
C SER A 138 -6.94 5.96 0.56
N CYS A 139 -6.08 6.44 -0.35
CA CYS A 139 -6.54 6.91 -1.67
C CYS A 139 -6.84 5.77 -2.66
N VAL A 140 -6.44 4.53 -2.37
CA VAL A 140 -6.77 3.36 -3.19
C VAL A 140 -8.20 2.89 -2.94
N GLU A 141 -8.57 2.82 -1.66
CA GLU A 141 -9.90 2.47 -1.18
C GLU A 141 -10.33 3.39 -0.03
N PRO A 142 -11.32 4.26 -0.25
CA PRO A 142 -11.78 5.20 0.78
C PRO A 142 -12.33 4.52 2.04
N GLU A 143 -12.75 3.26 1.97
CA GLU A 143 -13.23 2.53 3.15
C GLU A 143 -12.12 2.14 4.12
N TRP A 144 -10.85 2.23 3.74
CA TRP A 144 -9.73 1.70 4.53
C TRP A 144 -8.91 2.80 5.18
N TYR A 145 -8.60 2.60 6.45
CA TYR A 145 -7.84 3.51 7.31
C TYR A 145 -6.57 2.84 7.83
N LEU A 146 -5.51 3.63 8.00
CA LEU A 146 -4.27 3.18 8.59
C LEU A 146 -4.47 2.89 10.09
N ALA A 147 -4.15 1.67 10.51
CA ALA A 147 -4.23 1.21 11.89
C ALA A 147 -2.88 0.70 12.39
N SER A 148 -2.69 0.81 13.70
CA SER A 148 -1.61 0.16 14.45
C SER A 148 -2.21 -0.42 15.73
N ASP A 149 -1.97 -1.70 15.98
CA ASP A 149 -2.43 -2.39 17.19
C ASP A 149 -1.23 -2.95 17.98
N SER A 150 -1.30 -2.89 19.31
CA SER A 150 -0.31 -3.45 20.23
C SER A 150 -0.37 -4.98 20.33
N ILE A 151 -1.50 -5.57 19.92
CA ILE A 151 -1.74 -7.01 19.92
C ILE A 151 -1.11 -7.67 18.68
N GLU A 152 -1.30 -7.06 17.50
CA GLU A 152 -0.69 -7.54 16.26
C GLU A 152 0.77 -7.11 16.18
N LYS A 153 1.66 -7.92 16.75
CA LYS A 153 3.10 -7.73 16.61
C LYS A 153 3.59 -8.26 15.26
N LEU A 154 4.62 -7.63 14.73
CA LEU A 154 5.33 -8.14 13.56
C LEU A 154 5.88 -9.54 13.86
N GLN A 155 5.33 -10.54 13.19
CA GLN A 155 5.89 -11.89 13.17
C GLN A 155 7.12 -11.88 12.26
N SER A 156 8.29 -11.61 12.82
CA SER A 156 9.55 -11.62 12.10
C SER A 156 10.63 -12.29 12.95
N LEU A 157 11.44 -13.12 12.30
CA LEU A 157 12.63 -13.75 12.88
C LEU A 157 13.82 -12.76 12.99
N SER A 158 13.66 -11.53 12.51
CA SER A 158 14.69 -10.49 12.63
C SER A 158 14.54 -9.71 13.94
N ASN A 159 15.66 -9.49 14.65
CA ASN A 159 15.72 -8.68 15.87
C ASN A 159 15.17 -7.25 15.70
N ILE A 160 15.13 -6.74 14.46
CA ILE A 160 14.66 -5.39 14.13
C ILE A 160 13.12 -5.29 14.22
N ALA A 161 12.40 -6.39 14.03
CA ALA A 161 10.94 -6.39 14.02
C ALA A 161 10.32 -7.05 15.27
N TYR A 162 11.13 -7.73 16.07
CA TYR A 162 10.67 -8.35 17.32
C TYR A 162 10.11 -7.30 18.29
N GLY A 163 8.85 -7.49 18.71
CA GLY A 163 8.19 -6.63 19.70
C GLY A 163 7.60 -5.32 19.17
N ARG A 164 7.71 -5.03 17.87
CA ARG A 164 7.11 -3.84 17.24
C ARG A 164 5.68 -4.11 16.77
N ASN A 165 4.82 -3.11 16.92
CA ASN A 165 3.45 -3.15 16.44
C ASN A 165 3.44 -3.17 14.91
N ARG A 166 2.57 -4.01 14.35
CA ARG A 166 2.32 -4.04 12.92
C ARG A 166 1.41 -2.87 12.54
N VAL A 167 1.73 -2.23 11.42
CA VAL A 167 0.87 -1.24 10.77
C VAL A 167 0.14 -1.92 9.62
N PHE A 168 -1.18 -1.80 9.60
CA PHE A 168 -2.06 -2.44 8.62
C PHE A 168 -3.25 -1.53 8.30
N MET A 169 -4.06 -1.89 7.31
CA MET A 169 -5.28 -1.11 6.99
C MET A 169 -6.52 -1.81 7.54
N VAL A 170 -7.51 -1.03 7.99
CA VAL A 170 -8.77 -1.51 8.59
C VAL A 170 -9.95 -0.71 8.05
N LYS A 171 -11.14 -1.33 7.96
CA LYS A 171 -12.34 -0.67 7.41
C LYS A 171 -13.08 0.28 8.36
N TYR A 172 -12.87 0.14 9.66
CA TYR A 172 -13.60 0.90 10.69
C TYR A 172 -12.66 1.84 11.44
N LEU A 173 -13.20 2.99 11.85
CA LEU A 173 -12.50 3.90 12.75
C LEU A 173 -12.50 3.30 14.16
N SER A 174 -11.33 3.26 14.77
CA SER A 174 -11.13 2.81 16.14
C SER A 174 -9.97 3.56 16.79
N LYS A 175 -9.71 3.32 18.07
CA LYS A 175 -8.51 3.87 18.73
C LYS A 175 -7.20 3.43 18.04
N ALA A 176 -7.20 2.28 17.36
CA ALA A 176 -6.04 1.79 16.60
C ALA A 176 -5.78 2.61 15.32
N THR A 177 -6.79 3.30 14.79
CA THR A 177 -6.67 4.14 13.59
C THR A 177 -6.41 5.62 13.90
N MET A 178 -6.31 5.98 15.19
CA MET A 178 -6.07 7.35 15.63
C MET A 178 -4.58 7.64 15.65
N TRP A 179 -4.20 8.67 14.89
CA TRP A 179 -2.86 9.20 14.79
C TRP A 179 -2.87 10.65 15.24
N SER A 180 -1.77 11.12 15.83
CA SER A 180 -1.59 12.53 16.13
C SER A 180 -0.22 13.00 15.68
N VAL A 181 -0.14 14.28 15.35
CA VAL A 181 1.14 14.93 15.10
C VAL A 181 1.73 15.38 16.43
N THR A 182 3.00 15.07 16.66
CA THR A 182 3.76 15.58 17.79
C THR A 182 5.02 16.30 17.33
N ALA A 183 5.55 17.19 18.17
CA ALA A 183 6.83 17.82 17.90
C ALA A 183 7.99 16.82 18.07
N TRP A 184 9.03 16.98 17.26
CA TRP A 184 10.25 16.17 17.30
C TRP A 184 10.89 16.16 18.69
N ASP A 185 11.20 17.36 19.19
CA ASP A 185 11.86 17.54 20.47
C ASP A 185 10.81 17.41 21.59
N PRO A 186 10.97 16.44 22.52
CA PRO A 186 10.08 16.29 23.65
C PRO A 186 9.93 17.56 24.49
N ARG A 187 10.95 18.43 24.52
CA ARG A 187 10.95 19.64 25.36
C ARG A 187 10.04 20.73 24.81
N THR A 188 9.93 20.84 23.49
CA THR A 188 9.11 21.86 22.84
C THR A 188 7.66 21.42 22.67
N ARG A 189 7.33 20.16 22.95
CA ARG A 189 5.97 19.61 22.76
C ARG A 189 4.89 20.45 23.44
N LEU A 190 5.15 20.97 24.63
CA LEU A 190 4.17 21.77 25.39
C LEU A 190 3.87 23.11 24.70
N GLU A 191 4.87 23.70 24.05
CA GLU A 191 4.76 25.00 23.37
C GLU A 191 4.01 24.90 22.04
N PHE A 192 4.07 23.72 21.40
CA PHE A 192 3.40 23.48 20.12
C PHE A 192 1.98 22.93 20.25
N VAL A 193 1.49 22.59 21.47
CA VAL A 193 0.12 22.10 21.65
C VAL A 193 -0.89 23.11 21.07
N ASP A 194 -1.88 22.61 20.33
CA ASP A 194 -2.94 23.40 19.70
C ASP A 194 -2.49 24.43 18.64
N THR A 195 -1.24 24.36 18.20
CA THR A 195 -0.76 25.15 17.05
C THR A 195 -1.02 24.43 15.72
N PRO A 196 -1.18 25.14 14.60
CA PRO A 196 -1.44 24.50 13.31
C PRO A 196 -0.21 23.75 12.80
N VAL A 197 -0.43 22.57 12.25
CA VAL A 197 0.63 21.70 11.71
C VAL A 197 1.06 22.18 10.32
N LEU A 198 2.37 22.33 10.14
CA LEU A 198 2.99 22.65 8.85
C LEU A 198 3.17 21.39 7.99
N GLN A 199 3.06 21.51 6.67
CA GLN A 199 3.14 20.37 5.75
C GLN A 199 4.55 19.78 5.60
N GLU A 200 5.61 20.53 5.90
CA GLU A 200 6.99 20.15 5.55
C GLU A 200 7.73 19.29 6.59
N THR A 201 7.34 19.33 7.87
CA THR A 201 8.06 18.58 8.92
C THR A 201 7.10 18.15 10.02
N VAL A 202 6.69 16.88 9.96
CA VAL A 202 5.64 16.33 10.81
C VAL A 202 6.11 14.99 11.37
N TYR A 203 6.18 14.88 12.69
CA TYR A 203 6.35 13.58 13.35
C TYR A 203 4.98 13.03 13.73
N ILE A 204 4.64 11.89 13.14
CA ILE A 204 3.36 11.24 13.40
C ILE A 204 3.59 10.16 14.45
N SER A 205 2.86 10.23 15.56
CA SER A 205 2.86 9.24 16.62
C SER A 205 1.47 8.61 16.75
N TRP A 206 1.42 7.31 17.03
CA TRP A 206 0.19 6.68 17.46
C TRP A 206 -0.16 7.17 18.88
N THR A 207 -1.42 7.55 19.09
CA THR A 207 -1.91 7.93 20.42
C THR A 207 -2.23 6.69 21.23
N SER A 208 -1.32 6.33 22.14
CA SER A 208 -1.62 5.46 23.27
C SER A 208 -2.59 6.17 24.21
N VAL A 209 -3.88 6.07 23.96
CA VAL A 209 -4.87 6.46 24.98
C VAL A 209 -4.87 5.36 26.04
N THR A 210 -4.02 5.49 27.05
CA THR A 210 -4.20 4.86 28.37
C THR A 210 -5.53 5.29 28.97
#